data_AF-A0A2A2XXN2-F1
#
_entry.id   AF-A0A2A2XXN2-F1
#
_cell.length_a   1.000
_cell.length_b   1.000
_cell.length_c   1.000
_cell.angle_alpha   90.00
_cell.angle_beta   90.00
_cell.angle_gamma   90.00
#
_symmetry.space_group_name_H-M   'P 1'
#
loop_
_entity.id
_entity.type
_entity.pdbx_description
1 polymer ?
#
loop_
_entity_poly.entity_id
_entity_poly.type
_entity_poly.pdbx_seq_one_letter_code
_entity_poly.pdbx_strand_id
1 'polypeptide(L)'
;FTEVSARSGLRIQNPATGLPMAKTLAVAPIDLNDDGWMDLVVANDTVQNFVFTNKHDGTFQEVGAQSGVAFDSYGQTRGAMGIDAARFRPDRALGIAIGNFANEMNALYVAQPTKDTLVFADEAITEGLGPASRLLLKFGLFFFDYDLDGRLDILTTNGHIEDDIEKVQANVHYRQPAQLFWNGGGNQTFISATAAEAGEDLFQPIVGRGSAYADFDRDGDLDVVMTQIHGSPLLLRNDQALGNHWVRLQVIGPEGNPEAIGAWIHLRTEDGRRISRQVMPTKSYLSQSELPINIGLGRSKISEARIRWPDGHEASFMAQPEQTTLLRRN
;
A
#
# COMPACT_ATOMS: atom_id res chain seq x y z
N PHE A 1 17.98 25.55 7.94
CA PHE A 1 17.64 24.13 8.20
C PHE A 1 18.52 23.62 9.33
N THR A 2 17.96 22.78 10.19
CA THR A 2 18.69 22.11 11.28
C THR A 2 18.45 20.62 11.11
N GLU A 3 19.50 19.80 11.15
CA GLU A 3 19.36 18.33 11.14
C GLU A 3 18.97 17.86 12.54
N VAL A 4 17.88 17.09 12.62
CA VAL A 4 17.23 16.77 13.90
C VAL A 4 16.92 15.29 14.07
N SER A 5 17.32 14.44 13.11
CA SER A 5 16.89 13.03 13.07
C SER A 5 17.32 12.27 14.31
N ALA A 6 18.51 12.56 14.86
CA ALA A 6 18.97 11.96 16.11
C ALA A 6 18.10 12.37 17.31
N ARG A 7 17.83 13.67 17.50
CA ARG A 7 17.02 14.16 18.63
C ARG A 7 15.54 13.80 18.50
N SER A 8 15.06 13.54 17.29
CA SER A 8 13.70 13.05 17.01
C SER A 8 13.57 11.52 17.10
N GLY A 9 14.65 10.78 17.43
CA GLY A 9 14.60 9.32 17.57
C GLY A 9 14.59 8.52 16.25
N LEU A 10 14.84 9.18 15.11
CA LEU A 10 14.84 8.54 13.78
C LEU A 10 16.21 7.98 13.36
N ARG A 11 17.29 8.31 14.09
CA ARG A 11 18.63 7.81 13.78
C ARG A 11 18.89 6.46 14.45
N ILE A 12 18.88 5.40 13.65
CA ILE A 12 19.24 4.04 14.10
C ILE A 12 20.67 3.72 13.65
N GLN A 13 21.52 3.37 14.62
CA GLN A 13 22.93 3.04 14.39
C GLN A 13 23.24 1.61 14.82
N ASN A 14 24.18 1.00 14.11
CA ASN A 14 24.65 -0.33 14.45
C ASN A 14 25.51 -0.20 15.71
N PRO A 15 25.19 -0.90 16.80
CA PRO A 15 25.91 -0.73 18.07
C PRO A 15 27.38 -1.16 17.98
N ALA A 16 27.74 -2.05 17.05
CA ALA A 16 29.10 -2.53 16.87
C ALA A 16 29.97 -1.59 16.00
N THR A 17 29.37 -0.93 15.00
CA THR A 17 30.13 -0.09 14.05
C THR A 17 29.91 1.42 14.23
N GLY A 18 28.85 1.83 14.93
CA GLY A 18 28.41 3.23 15.04
C GLY A 18 27.86 3.83 13.74
N LEU A 19 27.81 3.06 12.64
CA LEU A 19 27.33 3.52 11.35
C LEU A 19 25.79 3.44 11.29
N PRO A 20 25.12 4.26 10.46
CA PRO A 20 23.69 4.13 10.21
C PRO A 20 23.32 2.70 9.76
N MET A 21 22.27 2.14 10.35
CA MET A 21 21.78 0.80 9.98
C MET A 21 20.87 0.80 8.75
N ALA A 22 20.15 1.91 8.53
CA ALA A 22 19.09 1.99 7.54
C ALA A 22 19.64 1.84 6.12
N LYS A 23 18.93 1.06 5.30
CA LYS A 23 19.09 0.98 3.84
C LYS A 23 17.74 1.26 3.18
N THR A 24 17.19 2.41 3.51
CA THR A 24 15.79 2.76 3.24
C THR A 24 15.52 2.96 1.77
N LEU A 25 14.48 2.29 1.26
CA LEU A 25 13.99 2.45 -0.10
C LEU A 25 12.55 2.98 -0.18
N ALA A 26 11.74 2.80 0.87
CA ALA A 26 10.42 3.42 0.95
C ALA A 26 9.96 3.66 2.41
N VAL A 27 9.00 4.57 2.57
CA VAL A 27 8.38 4.92 3.85
C VAL A 27 6.86 5.01 3.66
N ALA A 28 6.11 4.35 4.55
CA ALA A 28 4.65 4.49 4.65
C ALA A 28 4.29 5.22 5.95
N PRO A 29 3.81 6.48 5.88
CA PRO A 29 3.13 7.11 6.99
C PRO A 29 1.76 6.45 7.22
N ILE A 30 1.52 5.95 8.42
CA ILE A 30 0.25 5.31 8.78
C ILE A 30 0.02 5.44 10.29
N ASP A 31 -1.21 5.66 10.74
CA ASP A 31 -1.57 5.59 12.16
C ASP A 31 -1.73 4.11 12.53
N LEU A 32 -0.74 3.52 13.21
CA LEU A 32 -0.66 2.07 13.42
C LEU A 32 -1.53 1.63 14.61
N ASN A 33 -1.75 2.51 15.57
CA ASN A 33 -2.41 2.22 16.85
C ASN A 33 -3.75 2.97 17.03
N ASP A 34 -4.24 3.66 15.98
CA ASP A 34 -5.47 4.44 15.93
C ASP A 34 -5.52 5.60 16.94
N ASP A 35 -4.36 6.13 17.35
CA ASP A 35 -4.25 7.22 18.33
C ASP A 35 -4.35 8.63 17.73
N GLY A 36 -4.48 8.72 16.40
CA GLY A 36 -4.59 9.97 15.64
C GLY A 36 -3.26 10.59 15.23
N TRP A 37 -2.13 10.03 15.65
CA TRP A 37 -0.79 10.47 15.26
C TRP A 37 -0.20 9.55 14.21
N MET A 38 0.46 10.17 13.23
CA MET A 38 1.09 9.42 12.14
C MET A 38 2.37 8.76 12.64
N ASP A 39 2.44 7.44 12.51
CA ASP A 39 3.63 6.62 12.67
C ASP A 39 4.32 6.42 11.31
N LEU A 40 5.49 5.78 11.30
CA LEU A 40 6.24 5.49 10.08
C LEU A 40 6.61 4.02 10.02
N VAL A 41 6.33 3.37 8.89
CA VAL A 41 6.91 2.07 8.55
C VAL A 41 7.93 2.26 7.44
N VAL A 42 9.11 1.69 7.61
CA VAL A 42 10.26 1.90 6.73
C VAL A 42 10.71 0.57 6.15
N ALA A 43 10.63 0.46 4.83
CA ALA A 43 11.15 -0.67 4.06
C ALA A 43 12.66 -0.48 3.84
N ASN A 44 13.46 -1.43 4.32
CA ASN A 44 14.91 -1.40 4.18
C ASN A 44 15.44 -2.60 3.39
N ASP A 45 16.37 -2.33 2.49
CA ASP A 45 17.03 -3.36 1.69
C ASP A 45 18.09 -4.12 2.51
N THR A 46 18.01 -5.46 2.58
CA THR A 46 18.98 -6.38 3.23
C THR A 46 19.24 -6.16 4.72
N VAL A 47 18.45 -5.32 5.38
CA VAL A 47 18.49 -5.08 6.83
C VAL A 47 17.06 -5.05 7.35
N GLN A 48 16.90 -5.05 8.66
CA GLN A 48 15.57 -5.07 9.27
C GLN A 48 14.72 -3.86 8.85
N ASN A 49 13.43 -4.08 8.60
CA ASN A 49 12.49 -2.98 8.46
C ASN A 49 12.36 -2.25 9.80
N PHE A 50 12.04 -0.96 9.76
CA PHE A 50 11.79 -0.19 10.98
C PHE A 50 10.32 0.18 11.09
N VAL A 51 9.85 0.24 12.32
CA VAL A 51 8.53 0.81 12.66
C VAL A 51 8.78 1.86 13.71
N PHE A 52 8.38 3.10 13.44
CA PHE A 52 8.54 4.23 14.34
C PHE A 52 7.19 4.68 14.86
N THR A 53 6.93 4.46 16.15
CA THR A 53 5.72 5.00 16.79
C THR A 53 5.95 6.42 17.25
N ASN A 54 5.00 7.31 16.97
CA ASN A 54 5.04 8.70 17.36
C ASN A 54 4.80 8.83 18.87
N LYS A 55 5.64 9.58 19.57
CA LYS A 55 5.54 9.76 21.03
C LYS A 55 4.75 11.01 21.44
N HIS A 56 4.16 11.71 20.48
CA HIS A 56 3.33 12.91 20.65
C HIS A 56 4.08 14.12 21.22
N ASP A 57 5.40 14.08 21.23
CA ASP A 57 6.28 15.13 21.74
C ASP A 57 7.33 15.59 20.69
N GLY A 58 7.14 15.21 19.43
CA GLY A 58 8.07 15.46 18.32
C GLY A 58 9.20 14.43 18.20
N THR A 59 9.15 13.36 18.98
CA THR A 59 10.05 12.22 18.89
C THR A 59 9.33 10.94 18.46
N PHE A 60 10.12 9.97 17.98
CA PHE A 60 9.67 8.65 17.58
C PHE A 60 10.43 7.56 18.35
N GLN A 61 9.77 6.43 18.53
CA GLN A 61 10.40 5.21 19.06
C GLN A 61 10.38 4.09 18.02
N GLU A 62 11.56 3.55 17.72
CA GLU A 62 11.69 2.36 16.88
C GLU A 62 11.21 1.12 17.64
N VAL A 63 10.29 0.36 17.05
CA VAL A 63 9.62 -0.81 17.64
C VAL A 63 9.47 -1.98 16.66
N GLY A 64 10.16 -1.97 15.50
CA GLY A 64 9.92 -2.90 14.40
C GLY A 64 10.14 -4.37 14.76
N ALA A 65 11.13 -4.65 15.62
CA ALA A 65 11.36 -6.01 16.11
C ALA A 65 10.27 -6.46 17.08
N GLN A 66 9.84 -5.57 18.00
CA GLN A 66 8.78 -5.86 18.95
C GLN A 66 7.41 -6.00 18.27
N SER A 67 7.17 -5.26 17.19
CA SER A 67 5.92 -5.29 16.44
C SER A 67 5.82 -6.44 15.44
N GLY A 68 6.92 -7.15 15.17
CA GLY A 68 6.96 -8.27 14.23
C GLY A 68 7.13 -7.89 12.76
N VAL A 69 7.41 -6.62 12.45
CA VAL A 69 7.57 -6.12 11.06
C VAL A 69 9.02 -6.13 10.59
N ALA A 70 9.99 -6.15 11.51
CA ALA A 70 11.42 -6.05 11.21
C ALA A 70 11.98 -7.17 10.32
N PHE A 71 11.46 -8.38 10.45
CA PHE A 71 11.98 -9.60 9.81
C PHE A 71 10.87 -10.42 9.20
N ASP A 72 11.23 -11.46 8.46
CA ASP A 72 10.30 -12.49 8.06
C ASP A 72 9.99 -13.51 9.18
N SER A 73 9.08 -14.45 8.88
CA SER A 73 8.68 -15.53 9.81
C SER A 73 9.82 -16.48 10.22
N TYR A 74 10.99 -16.40 9.58
CA TYR A 74 12.20 -17.16 9.92
C TYR A 74 13.26 -16.29 10.62
N GLY A 75 12.97 -15.01 10.89
CA GLY A 75 13.89 -14.06 11.50
C GLY A 75 14.95 -13.51 10.53
N GLN A 76 14.72 -13.62 9.22
CA GLN A 76 15.64 -13.13 8.19
C GLN A 76 15.22 -11.74 7.70
N THR A 77 16.22 -10.94 7.34
CA THR A 77 16.03 -9.67 6.63
C THR A 77 15.77 -9.94 5.16
N ARG A 78 14.94 -9.11 4.54
CA ARG A 78 14.62 -9.17 3.11
C ARG A 78 15.22 -7.97 2.37
N GLY A 79 15.34 -8.05 1.06
CA GLY A 79 15.57 -6.88 0.21
C GLY A 79 14.28 -6.13 0.00
N ALA A 80 13.87 -5.28 0.94
CA ALA A 80 12.59 -4.58 0.90
C ALA A 80 12.66 -3.26 0.10
N MET A 81 11.69 -3.07 -0.80
CA MET A 81 11.57 -1.92 -1.69
C MET A 81 10.26 -1.15 -1.45
N GLY A 82 9.24 -1.32 -2.30
CA GLY A 82 7.98 -0.60 -2.23
C GLY A 82 7.12 -1.04 -1.06
N ILE A 83 6.34 -0.12 -0.54
CA ILE A 83 5.47 -0.32 0.63
C ILE A 83 4.12 0.36 0.41
N ASP A 84 3.07 -0.26 0.93
CA ASP A 84 1.79 0.39 1.14
C ASP A 84 1.08 -0.22 2.36
N ALA A 85 0.16 0.53 2.95
CA ALA A 85 -0.63 0.12 4.09
C ALA A 85 -2.12 0.40 3.86
N ALA A 86 -2.97 -0.58 4.18
CA ALA A 86 -4.41 -0.46 3.99
C ALA A 86 -5.22 -1.39 4.90
N ARG A 87 -6.50 -1.05 5.09
CA ARG A 87 -7.51 -1.94 5.68
C ARG A 87 -8.22 -2.69 4.56
N PHE A 88 -7.65 -3.83 4.18
CA PHE A 88 -8.10 -4.61 3.01
C PHE A 88 -9.16 -5.68 3.34
N ARG A 89 -9.42 -5.93 4.64
CA ARG A 89 -10.41 -6.91 5.12
C ARG A 89 -11.65 -6.27 5.74
N PRO A 90 -12.79 -7.00 5.80
CA PRO A 90 -14.02 -6.53 6.46
C PRO A 90 -13.89 -6.27 7.98
N ASP A 91 -12.97 -6.97 8.66
CA ASP A 91 -12.68 -6.78 10.09
C ASP A 91 -11.93 -5.47 10.36
N ARG A 92 -11.43 -4.81 9.30
CA ARG A 92 -10.67 -3.56 9.31
C ARG A 92 -9.28 -3.68 9.94
N ALA A 93 -8.71 -4.88 10.01
CA ALA A 93 -7.31 -5.04 10.37
C ALA A 93 -6.41 -4.27 9.39
N LEU A 94 -5.41 -3.58 9.92
CA LEU A 94 -4.41 -2.88 9.12
C LEU A 94 -3.41 -3.89 8.56
N GLY A 95 -3.24 -3.91 7.25
CA GLY A 95 -2.19 -4.65 6.56
C GLY A 95 -1.10 -3.71 6.06
N ILE A 96 0.16 -4.14 6.14
CA ILE A 96 1.32 -3.50 5.54
C ILE A 96 1.90 -4.48 4.53
N ALA A 97 1.85 -4.13 3.25
CA ALA A 97 2.42 -4.92 2.18
C ALA A 97 3.77 -4.36 1.75
N ILE A 98 4.76 -5.24 1.56
CA ILE A 98 6.12 -4.85 1.15
C ILE A 98 6.59 -5.72 -0.01
N GLY A 99 7.05 -5.07 -1.08
CA GLY A 99 7.69 -5.71 -2.23
C GLY A 99 9.14 -6.05 -1.90
N ASN A 100 9.54 -7.30 -2.16
CA ASN A 100 10.88 -7.80 -1.80
C ASN A 100 11.70 -8.25 -3.02
N PHE A 101 12.97 -8.64 -2.79
CA PHE A 101 13.90 -9.07 -3.83
C PHE A 101 13.46 -10.38 -4.51
N ALA A 102 14.13 -10.73 -5.60
CA ALA A 102 13.89 -12.02 -6.27
C ALA A 102 14.15 -13.20 -5.32
N ASN A 103 13.31 -14.23 -5.41
CA ASN A 103 13.26 -15.40 -4.52
C ASN A 103 12.78 -15.14 -3.08
N GLU A 104 12.42 -13.90 -2.74
CA GLU A 104 11.78 -13.51 -1.50
C GLU A 104 10.30 -13.23 -1.75
N MET A 105 9.41 -13.72 -0.90
CA MET A 105 7.97 -13.44 -1.00
C MET A 105 7.70 -11.96 -0.72
N ASN A 106 6.66 -11.36 -1.31
CA ASN A 106 6.09 -10.14 -0.73
C ASN A 106 5.71 -10.41 0.73
N ALA A 107 5.92 -9.41 1.58
CA ALA A 107 5.44 -9.45 2.95
C ALA A 107 4.01 -8.92 3.01
N LEU A 108 3.20 -9.44 3.93
CA LEU A 108 1.91 -8.86 4.29
C LEU A 108 1.75 -8.94 5.80
N TYR A 109 2.23 -7.91 6.50
CA TYR A 109 2.14 -7.82 7.94
C TYR A 109 0.75 -7.34 8.33
N VAL A 110 -0.05 -8.17 8.99
CA VAL A 110 -1.42 -7.85 9.39
C VAL A 110 -1.52 -7.67 10.89
N ALA A 111 -2.11 -6.56 11.31
CA ALA A 111 -2.29 -6.20 12.71
C ALA A 111 -3.14 -7.25 13.43
N GLN A 112 -2.63 -7.74 14.55
CA GLN A 112 -3.28 -8.76 15.36
C GLN A 112 -4.19 -8.10 16.42
N PRO A 113 -5.29 -8.75 16.83
CA PRO A 113 -6.23 -8.21 17.81
C PRO A 113 -5.70 -8.32 19.25
N THR A 114 -4.57 -7.67 19.53
CA THR A 114 -3.96 -7.61 20.86
C THR A 114 -4.35 -6.33 21.58
N LYS A 115 -4.60 -6.42 22.90
CA LYS A 115 -4.81 -5.23 23.73
C LYS A 115 -3.46 -4.61 24.09
N ASP A 116 -3.35 -3.30 23.93
CA ASP A 116 -2.24 -2.46 24.43
C ASP A 116 -0.85 -2.67 23.78
N THR A 117 -0.72 -3.62 22.85
CA THR A 117 0.52 -3.87 22.10
C THR A 117 0.27 -3.81 20.61
N LEU A 118 1.18 -3.16 19.88
CA LEU A 118 1.19 -3.17 18.43
C LEU A 118 1.92 -4.42 17.95
N VAL A 119 1.17 -5.42 17.45
CA VAL A 119 1.71 -6.70 16.97
C VAL A 119 1.16 -7.00 15.58
N PHE A 120 2.05 -7.40 14.67
CA PHE A 120 1.73 -7.85 13.33
C PHE A 120 2.20 -9.29 13.11
N ALA A 121 1.48 -10.02 12.27
CA ALA A 121 1.92 -11.32 11.75
C ALA A 121 2.11 -11.22 10.23
N ASP A 122 3.18 -11.83 9.68
CA ASP A 122 3.33 -11.97 8.23
C ASP A 122 2.37 -13.05 7.72
N GLU A 123 1.24 -12.61 7.16
CA GLU A 123 0.17 -13.45 6.65
C GLU A 123 0.26 -13.65 5.12
N ALA A 124 1.37 -13.25 4.48
CA ALA A 124 1.50 -13.32 3.02
C ALA A 124 1.21 -14.72 2.46
N ILE A 125 1.64 -15.79 3.15
CA ILE A 125 1.40 -17.17 2.71
C ILE A 125 -0.08 -17.54 2.83
N THR A 126 -0.69 -17.29 3.99
CA THR A 126 -2.08 -17.66 4.27
C THR A 126 -3.06 -16.90 3.39
N GLU A 127 -2.70 -15.66 3.03
CA GLU A 127 -3.51 -14.80 2.16
C GLU A 127 -3.33 -15.06 0.67
N GLY A 128 -2.42 -15.95 0.27
CA GLY A 128 -2.16 -16.28 -1.15
C GLY A 128 -1.20 -15.35 -1.87
N LEU A 129 -0.68 -14.30 -1.22
CA LEU A 129 0.26 -13.35 -1.82
C LEU A 129 1.70 -13.89 -1.93
N GLY A 130 2.14 -14.62 -0.90
CA GLY A 130 3.55 -14.94 -0.69
C GLY A 130 4.15 -15.85 -1.78
N PRO A 131 3.67 -17.10 -1.92
CA PRO A 131 4.21 -18.04 -2.91
C PRO A 131 4.15 -17.50 -4.34
N ALA A 132 3.07 -16.82 -4.72
CA ALA A 132 2.86 -16.30 -6.07
C ALA A 132 3.78 -15.11 -6.42
N SER A 133 4.23 -14.33 -5.44
CA SER A 133 5.14 -13.19 -5.64
C SER A 133 6.63 -13.54 -5.55
N ARG A 134 6.97 -14.77 -5.16
CA ARG A 134 8.32 -15.15 -4.73
C ARG A 134 9.40 -14.94 -5.80
N LEU A 135 9.12 -15.28 -7.05
CA LEU A 135 10.19 -15.42 -8.06
C LEU A 135 10.70 -14.09 -8.61
N LEU A 136 9.83 -13.08 -8.69
CA LEU A 136 10.16 -11.81 -9.33
C LEU A 136 10.82 -10.84 -8.34
N LEU A 137 11.48 -9.80 -8.85
CA LEU A 137 12.03 -8.68 -8.07
C LEU A 137 11.01 -7.54 -8.11
N LYS A 138 10.43 -7.20 -6.96
CA LYS A 138 9.31 -6.25 -6.84
C LYS A 138 9.82 -4.89 -6.36
N PHE A 139 9.69 -3.85 -7.17
CA PHE A 139 9.99 -2.48 -6.75
C PHE A 139 8.72 -1.76 -6.32
N GLY A 140 7.83 -1.45 -7.26
CA GLY A 140 6.57 -0.78 -6.95
C GLY A 140 5.55 -1.75 -6.34
N LEU A 141 4.80 -1.30 -5.35
CA LEU A 141 3.71 -2.05 -4.72
C LEU A 141 2.65 -1.08 -4.16
N PHE A 142 1.38 -1.29 -4.47
CA PHE A 142 0.29 -0.55 -3.83
C PHE A 142 -1.00 -1.38 -3.73
N PHE A 143 -1.86 -0.99 -2.78
CA PHE A 143 -3.25 -1.41 -2.72
C PHE A 143 -4.13 -0.50 -3.57
N PHE A 144 -5.06 -1.07 -4.32
CA PHE A 144 -6.08 -0.34 -5.09
C PHE A 144 -7.29 -1.23 -5.38
N ASP A 145 -8.40 -0.67 -5.87
CA ASP A 145 -9.66 -1.38 -6.14
C ASP A 145 -9.79 -1.50 -7.66
N TYR A 146 -9.24 -2.57 -8.25
CA TYR A 146 -9.07 -2.65 -9.71
C TYR A 146 -10.41 -2.85 -10.42
N ASP A 147 -11.32 -3.61 -9.81
CA ASP A 147 -12.59 -4.03 -10.41
C ASP A 147 -13.81 -3.30 -9.81
N LEU A 148 -13.57 -2.27 -8.99
CA LEU A 148 -14.61 -1.47 -8.35
C LEU A 148 -15.58 -2.28 -7.48
N ASP A 149 -15.14 -3.39 -6.91
CA ASP A 149 -15.97 -4.20 -6.02
C ASP A 149 -15.86 -3.84 -4.53
N GLY A 150 -15.02 -2.84 -4.20
CA GLY A 150 -14.85 -2.31 -2.86
C GLY A 150 -13.76 -3.00 -2.05
N ARG A 151 -13.21 -4.12 -2.53
CA ARG A 151 -12.05 -4.78 -1.93
C ARG A 151 -10.76 -4.19 -2.52
N LEU A 152 -9.68 -4.26 -1.74
CA LEU A 152 -8.38 -3.77 -2.19
C LEU A 152 -7.55 -4.95 -2.68
N ASP A 153 -7.17 -4.87 -3.95
CA ASP A 153 -6.22 -5.69 -4.67
C ASP A 153 -4.80 -5.17 -4.47
N ILE A 154 -3.81 -5.93 -4.93
CA ILE A 154 -2.40 -5.50 -4.91
C ILE A 154 -1.83 -5.57 -6.32
N LEU A 155 -1.17 -4.50 -6.75
CA LEU A 155 -0.34 -4.51 -7.96
C LEU A 155 1.13 -4.39 -7.56
N THR A 156 1.99 -5.15 -8.25
CA THR A 156 3.44 -5.04 -8.15
C THR A 156 4.08 -4.72 -9.50
N THR A 157 5.07 -3.83 -9.47
CA THR A 157 5.84 -3.40 -10.63
C THR A 157 7.26 -3.94 -10.51
N ASN A 158 7.64 -4.78 -11.48
CA ASN A 158 8.76 -5.69 -11.33
C ASN A 158 9.85 -5.46 -12.37
N GLY A 159 11.07 -5.84 -12.03
CA GLY A 159 12.21 -5.75 -12.92
C GLY A 159 13.51 -6.00 -12.18
N HIS A 160 14.35 -6.88 -12.73
CA HIS A 160 15.61 -7.21 -12.09
C HIS A 160 16.60 -6.02 -12.10
N ILE A 161 17.65 -6.09 -11.29
CA ILE A 161 18.71 -5.06 -11.24
C ILE A 161 19.95 -5.43 -12.06
N GLU A 162 20.18 -6.72 -12.26
CA GLU A 162 21.28 -7.28 -13.06
C GLU A 162 20.79 -7.53 -14.48
N ASP A 163 21.40 -6.86 -15.46
CA ASP A 163 21.04 -6.90 -16.89
C ASP A 163 21.49 -8.18 -17.59
N ASP A 164 22.49 -8.86 -17.02
CA ASP A 164 23.03 -10.13 -17.50
C ASP A 164 22.55 -11.34 -16.66
N ILE A 165 21.48 -11.20 -15.87
CA ILE A 165 21.04 -12.22 -14.92
C ILE A 165 20.76 -13.57 -15.59
N GLU A 166 20.23 -13.58 -16.81
CA GLU A 166 19.95 -14.78 -17.60
C GLU A 166 21.22 -15.61 -17.87
N LYS A 167 22.40 -14.99 -17.91
CA LYS A 167 23.69 -15.69 -18.12
C LYS A 167 24.09 -16.50 -16.89
N VAL A 168 23.67 -16.07 -15.71
CA VAL A 168 24.00 -16.71 -14.42
C VAL A 168 22.86 -17.62 -13.95
N GLN A 169 21.62 -17.21 -14.19
CA GLN A 169 20.40 -17.91 -13.78
C GLN A 169 19.41 -17.93 -14.96
N ALA A 170 19.43 -19.00 -15.74
CA ALA A 170 18.66 -19.10 -17.00
C ALA A 170 17.14 -18.90 -16.87
N ASN A 171 16.57 -19.11 -15.69
CA ASN A 171 15.13 -18.97 -15.41
C ASN A 171 14.75 -17.64 -14.75
N VAL A 172 15.70 -16.72 -14.56
CA VAL A 172 15.46 -15.38 -14.02
C VAL A 172 15.70 -14.38 -15.15
N HIS A 173 14.73 -13.51 -15.37
CA HIS A 173 14.79 -12.53 -16.44
C HIS A 173 15.05 -11.11 -15.93
N TYR A 174 15.81 -10.32 -16.69
CA TYR A 174 16.06 -8.92 -16.40
C TYR A 174 14.77 -8.10 -16.47
N ARG A 175 14.05 -8.26 -17.58
CA ARG A 175 12.71 -7.69 -17.77
C ARG A 175 11.68 -8.64 -17.16
N GLN A 176 10.81 -8.14 -16.31
CA GLN A 176 9.83 -8.95 -15.58
C GLN A 176 8.43 -8.35 -15.72
N PRO A 177 7.39 -9.20 -15.81
CA PRO A 177 6.01 -8.72 -15.88
C PRO A 177 5.59 -8.12 -14.53
N ALA A 178 4.67 -7.17 -14.55
CA ALA A 178 3.94 -6.80 -13.34
C ALA A 178 3.13 -8.02 -12.82
N GLN A 179 2.70 -7.97 -11.57
CA GLN A 179 1.73 -8.94 -11.05
C GLN A 179 0.55 -8.20 -10.44
N LEU A 180 -0.66 -8.66 -10.74
CA LEU A 180 -1.89 -8.22 -10.12
C LEU A 180 -2.46 -9.36 -9.27
N PHE A 181 -2.77 -9.04 -8.02
CA PHE A 181 -3.34 -9.96 -7.05
C PHE A 181 -4.74 -9.46 -6.70
N TRP A 182 -5.75 -10.07 -7.31
CA TRP A 182 -7.15 -9.77 -7.07
C TRP A 182 -7.59 -10.29 -5.71
N ASN A 183 -8.30 -9.47 -4.95
CA ASN A 183 -8.87 -9.80 -3.66
C ASN A 183 -10.23 -10.48 -3.86
N GLY A 184 -10.25 -11.82 -3.80
CA GLY A 184 -11.46 -12.62 -3.94
C GLY A 184 -12.38 -12.63 -2.71
N GLY A 185 -11.98 -12.02 -1.59
CA GLY A 185 -12.78 -11.94 -0.36
C GLY A 185 -12.98 -13.26 0.41
N GLY A 186 -12.25 -14.32 0.05
CA GLY A 186 -12.31 -15.64 0.68
C GLY A 186 -11.16 -15.92 1.65
N ASN A 187 -11.03 -17.18 2.10
CA ASN A 187 -9.96 -17.61 3.01
C ASN A 187 -8.55 -17.43 2.43
N GLN A 188 -8.41 -17.58 1.11
CA GLN A 188 -7.22 -17.14 0.37
C GLN A 188 -7.62 -15.85 -0.33
N THR A 189 -7.33 -14.72 0.31
CA THR A 189 -7.78 -13.40 -0.11
C THR A 189 -7.25 -13.04 -1.50
N PHE A 190 -5.96 -13.21 -1.74
CA PHE A 190 -5.29 -12.78 -2.96
C PHE A 190 -5.09 -13.91 -3.96
N ILE A 191 -5.58 -13.70 -5.17
CA ILE A 191 -5.51 -14.62 -6.31
C ILE A 191 -4.79 -13.88 -7.45
N SER A 192 -3.78 -14.51 -8.05
CA SER A 192 -3.09 -13.91 -9.19
C SER A 192 -4.02 -13.79 -10.39
N ALA A 193 -4.24 -12.56 -10.85
CA ALA A 193 -4.94 -12.30 -12.09
C ALA A 193 -4.08 -12.69 -13.29
N THR A 194 -4.75 -13.12 -14.36
CA THR A 194 -4.14 -13.51 -15.62
C THR A 194 -4.22 -12.40 -16.66
N ALA A 195 -3.45 -12.52 -17.73
CA ALA A 195 -3.52 -11.62 -18.88
C ALA A 195 -4.91 -11.62 -19.56
N ALA A 196 -5.66 -12.72 -19.47
CA ALA A 196 -7.02 -12.81 -19.98
C ALA A 196 -8.02 -12.00 -19.13
N GLU A 197 -7.73 -11.80 -17.84
CA GLU A 197 -8.60 -11.08 -16.90
C GLU A 197 -8.26 -9.59 -16.83
N ALA A 198 -6.95 -9.24 -16.85
CA ALA A 198 -6.49 -7.87 -16.62
C ALA A 198 -5.75 -7.24 -17.83
N GLY A 199 -5.80 -7.88 -18.99
CA GLY A 199 -5.21 -7.40 -20.24
C GLY A 199 -3.72 -7.75 -20.40
N GLU A 200 -3.29 -8.06 -21.63
CA GLU A 200 -1.92 -8.49 -21.92
C GLU A 200 -0.87 -7.40 -21.67
N ASP A 201 -1.24 -6.13 -21.86
CA ASP A 201 -0.33 -4.99 -21.74
C ASP A 201 0.21 -4.80 -20.31
N LEU A 202 -0.60 -5.15 -19.30
CA LEU A 202 -0.20 -5.10 -17.89
C LEU A 202 0.95 -6.08 -17.58
N PHE A 203 1.00 -7.21 -18.28
CA PHE A 203 1.97 -8.28 -18.05
C PHE A 203 3.13 -8.26 -19.05
N GLN A 204 3.27 -7.21 -19.86
CA GLN A 204 4.45 -7.07 -20.73
C GLN A 204 5.72 -6.89 -19.88
N PRO A 205 6.77 -7.71 -20.08
CA PRO A 205 7.98 -7.60 -19.28
C PRO A 205 8.71 -6.27 -19.45
N ILE A 206 8.95 -5.59 -18.32
CA ILE A 206 9.68 -4.33 -18.22
C ILE A 206 10.75 -4.39 -17.13
N VAL A 207 11.63 -3.39 -17.08
CA VAL A 207 12.52 -3.18 -15.93
C VAL A 207 11.85 -2.18 -14.99
N GLY A 208 10.72 -2.59 -14.42
CA GLY A 208 9.80 -1.74 -13.67
C GLY A 208 10.39 -1.21 -12.37
N ARG A 209 10.02 0.03 -12.02
CA ARG A 209 10.41 0.69 -10.76
C ARG A 209 9.19 1.26 -10.06
N GLY A 210 9.04 2.58 -10.05
CA GLY A 210 7.92 3.26 -9.40
C GLY A 210 6.63 3.08 -10.17
N SER A 211 5.53 2.97 -9.43
CA SER A 211 4.18 2.87 -9.96
C SER A 211 3.19 3.64 -9.09
N ALA A 212 2.14 4.15 -9.71
CA ALA A 212 1.08 4.90 -9.08
C ALA A 212 -0.24 4.66 -9.84
N TYR A 213 -1.36 5.01 -9.21
CA TYR A 213 -2.66 4.94 -9.85
C TYR A 213 -3.40 6.29 -9.79
N ALA A 214 -4.30 6.48 -10.74
CA ALA A 214 -5.29 7.54 -10.76
C ALA A 214 -6.43 7.17 -11.70
N ASP A 215 -7.65 7.64 -11.44
CA ASP A 215 -8.73 7.70 -12.43
C ASP A 215 -8.47 8.94 -13.30
N PHE A 216 -7.66 8.76 -14.36
CA PHE A 216 -7.04 9.87 -15.11
C PHE A 216 -7.98 10.48 -16.14
N ASP A 217 -8.86 9.68 -16.75
CA ASP A 217 -9.86 10.13 -17.71
C ASP A 217 -11.25 10.32 -17.08
N ARG A 218 -11.41 10.04 -15.77
CA ARG A 218 -12.55 10.39 -14.93
C ARG A 218 -13.80 9.57 -15.23
N ASP A 219 -13.65 8.30 -15.55
CA ASP A 219 -14.73 7.34 -15.73
C ASP A 219 -14.94 6.43 -14.50
N GLY A 220 -14.01 6.48 -13.54
CA GLY A 220 -14.17 5.98 -12.18
C GLY A 220 -13.31 4.78 -11.83
N ASP A 221 -12.87 4.03 -12.83
CA ASP A 221 -11.86 3.00 -12.63
C ASP A 221 -10.46 3.57 -12.54
N LEU A 222 -9.62 2.82 -11.82
CA LEU A 222 -8.27 3.26 -11.53
C LEU A 222 -7.32 2.78 -12.62
N ASP A 223 -6.66 3.73 -13.26
CA ASP A 223 -5.59 3.52 -14.22
C ASP A 223 -4.24 3.47 -13.53
N VAL A 224 -3.26 2.87 -14.21
CA VAL A 224 -1.94 2.62 -13.65
C VAL A 224 -0.87 3.27 -14.50
N VAL A 225 0.01 4.04 -13.86
CA VAL A 225 1.27 4.49 -14.47
C VAL A 225 2.43 3.72 -13.88
N MET A 226 3.35 3.25 -14.74
CA MET A 226 4.57 2.57 -14.33
C MET A 226 5.80 3.19 -15.00
N THR A 227 6.87 3.32 -14.24
CA THR A 227 8.18 3.72 -14.75
C THR A 227 9.07 2.50 -14.98
N GLN A 228 9.99 2.59 -15.93
CA GLN A 228 10.97 1.54 -16.20
C GLN A 228 12.35 2.10 -16.49
N ILE A 229 13.38 1.33 -16.16
CA ILE A 229 14.76 1.64 -16.53
C ILE A 229 14.94 1.40 -18.04
N HIS A 230 15.64 2.31 -18.72
CA HIS A 230 15.94 2.24 -20.16
C HIS A 230 14.72 2.07 -21.08
N GLY A 231 13.55 2.57 -20.68
CA GLY A 231 12.35 2.59 -21.51
C GLY A 231 11.42 3.74 -21.15
N SER A 232 10.42 3.97 -22.00
CA SER A 232 9.38 4.98 -21.74
C SER A 232 8.48 4.57 -20.58
N PRO A 233 7.93 5.51 -19.80
CA PRO A 233 6.87 5.18 -18.85
C PRO A 233 5.67 4.55 -19.58
N LEU A 234 4.97 3.66 -18.90
CA LEU A 234 3.71 3.08 -19.36
C LEU A 234 2.56 3.78 -18.65
N LEU A 235 1.53 4.15 -19.41
CA LEU A 235 0.21 4.50 -18.89
C LEU A 235 -0.74 3.41 -19.37
N LEU A 236 -1.30 2.66 -18.43
CA LEU A 236 -2.23 1.57 -18.67
C LEU A 236 -3.60 2.04 -18.21
N ARG A 237 -4.50 2.19 -19.16
CA ARG A 237 -5.89 2.49 -18.87
C ARG A 237 -6.63 1.21 -18.49
N ASN A 238 -7.38 1.26 -17.40
CA ASN A 238 -8.31 0.20 -17.03
C ASN A 238 -9.64 0.55 -17.68
N ASP A 239 -10.15 -0.30 -18.58
CA ASP A 239 -11.44 -0.09 -19.25
C ASP A 239 -12.33 -1.30 -18.93
N GLN A 240 -13.00 -1.28 -17.78
CA GLN A 240 -13.80 -2.44 -17.36
C GLN A 240 -15.27 -2.37 -17.78
N ALA A 241 -15.84 -3.52 -18.16
CA ALA A 241 -17.27 -3.67 -18.48
C ALA A 241 -18.03 -4.49 -17.42
N LEU A 242 -17.56 -4.46 -16.17
CA LEU A 242 -18.12 -5.25 -15.06
C LEU A 242 -19.41 -4.65 -14.50
N GLY A 243 -19.73 -3.40 -14.85
CA GLY A 243 -20.92 -2.66 -14.42
C GLY A 243 -20.97 -2.35 -12.92
N ASN A 244 -19.84 -2.46 -12.24
CA ASN A 244 -19.73 -2.08 -10.85
C ASN A 244 -19.84 -0.56 -10.70
N HIS A 245 -20.48 -0.15 -9.62
CA HIS A 245 -20.68 1.23 -9.22
C HIS A 245 -19.47 1.71 -8.43
N TRP A 246 -19.26 3.02 -8.42
CA TRP A 246 -18.16 3.64 -7.69
C TRP A 246 -18.55 4.97 -7.10
N VAL A 247 -17.74 5.49 -6.19
CA VAL A 247 -17.82 6.88 -5.74
C VAL A 247 -16.41 7.47 -5.63
N ARG A 248 -16.26 8.72 -6.06
CA ARG A 248 -15.01 9.47 -5.94
C ARG A 248 -15.15 10.55 -4.90
N LEU A 249 -14.21 10.63 -3.98
CA LEU A 249 -14.25 11.56 -2.85
C LEU A 249 -13.04 12.50 -2.90
N GLN A 250 -13.29 13.79 -3.04
CA GLN A 250 -12.26 14.82 -2.89
C GLN A 250 -12.43 15.46 -1.51
N VAL A 251 -11.43 15.31 -0.65
CA VAL A 251 -11.48 15.82 0.74
C VAL A 251 -10.65 17.09 0.87
N ILE A 252 -11.26 18.14 1.40
CA ILE A 252 -10.61 19.39 1.80
C ILE A 252 -10.59 19.41 3.33
N GLY A 253 -9.38 19.36 3.89
CA GLY A 253 -9.16 19.42 5.34
C GLY A 253 -9.05 20.84 5.89
N PRO A 254 -8.71 20.99 7.18
CA PRO A 254 -8.58 22.29 7.85
C PRO A 254 -7.27 22.99 7.48
N GLU A 255 -7.07 24.25 7.90
CA GLU A 255 -5.90 25.09 7.57
C GLU A 255 -4.54 24.40 7.80
N GLY A 256 -4.38 23.62 8.87
CA GLY A 256 -3.14 22.91 9.19
C GLY A 256 -2.92 21.58 8.47
N ASN A 257 -3.94 21.07 7.77
CA ASN A 257 -3.89 19.83 6.99
C ASN A 257 -4.90 19.91 5.82
N PRO A 258 -4.71 20.81 4.84
CA PRO A 258 -5.71 21.14 3.83
C PRO A 258 -6.01 19.98 2.87
N GLU A 259 -5.09 19.03 2.72
CA GLU A 259 -5.25 17.82 1.93
C GLU A 259 -5.88 16.66 2.74
N ALA A 260 -6.19 16.90 4.02
CA ALA A 260 -6.77 15.91 4.94
C ALA A 260 -5.94 14.61 5.08
N ILE A 261 -4.62 14.70 4.92
CA ILE A 261 -3.70 13.55 5.02
C ILE A 261 -3.92 12.80 6.34
N GLY A 262 -4.08 11.49 6.25
CA GLY A 262 -4.33 10.61 7.38
C GLY A 262 -5.80 10.44 7.76
N ALA A 263 -6.74 11.19 7.17
CA ALA A 263 -8.16 11.01 7.43
C ALA A 263 -8.65 9.64 6.94
N TRP A 264 -9.52 9.01 7.72
CA TRP A 264 -10.14 7.73 7.40
C TRP A 264 -11.56 7.93 6.92
N ILE A 265 -11.87 7.41 5.75
CA ILE A 265 -13.22 7.31 5.20
C ILE A 265 -13.73 5.91 5.48
N HIS A 266 -14.93 5.80 6.04
CA HIS A 266 -15.60 4.54 6.27
C HIS A 266 -16.98 4.54 5.62
N LEU A 267 -17.22 3.54 4.77
CA LEU A 267 -18.52 3.30 4.17
C LEU A 267 -19.12 1.98 4.68
N ARG A 268 -20.44 1.95 4.77
CA ARG A 268 -21.23 0.73 4.74
C ARG A 268 -22.09 0.72 3.50
N THR A 269 -22.22 -0.45 2.89
CA THR A 269 -23.13 -0.67 1.77
C THR A 269 -24.43 -1.32 2.25
N GLU A 270 -25.48 -1.28 1.43
CA GLU A 270 -26.77 -1.93 1.73
C GLU A 270 -26.66 -3.45 1.85
N ASP A 271 -25.69 -4.06 1.15
CA ASP A 271 -25.38 -5.50 1.26
C ASP A 271 -24.50 -5.86 2.47
N GLY A 272 -24.18 -4.89 3.32
CA GLY A 272 -23.49 -5.10 4.60
C GLY A 272 -21.96 -5.08 4.55
N ARG A 273 -21.33 -4.84 3.39
CA ARG A 273 -19.87 -4.64 3.31
C ARG A 273 -19.46 -3.41 4.11
N ARG A 274 -18.26 -3.48 4.68
CA ARG A 274 -17.60 -2.39 5.40
C ARG A 274 -16.33 -2.04 4.66
N ILE A 275 -16.25 -0.82 4.15
CA ILE A 275 -15.13 -0.36 3.34
C ILE A 275 -14.43 0.75 4.10
N SER A 276 -13.10 0.72 4.13
CA SER A 276 -12.27 1.78 4.70
C SER A 276 -11.20 2.21 3.71
N ARG A 277 -10.99 3.51 3.59
CA ARG A 277 -9.90 4.11 2.80
C ARG A 277 -9.28 5.22 3.61
N GLN A 278 -7.96 5.36 3.53
CA GLN A 278 -7.26 6.48 4.12
C GLN A 278 -6.92 7.49 3.02
N VAL A 279 -7.05 8.78 3.34
CA VAL A 279 -6.49 9.86 2.53
C VAL A 279 -4.98 9.86 2.72
N MET A 280 -4.28 9.08 1.90
CA MET A 280 -2.82 8.92 1.97
C MET A 280 -2.27 8.61 0.57
N PRO A 281 -1.63 9.57 -0.11
CA PRO A 281 -1.18 9.39 -1.49
C PRO A 281 0.22 8.74 -1.59
N THR A 282 0.99 8.72 -0.50
CA THR A 282 2.35 8.18 -0.45
C THR A 282 2.31 6.66 -0.38
N LYS A 283 2.59 6.01 -1.51
CA LYS A 283 2.51 4.56 -1.70
C LYS A 283 3.60 4.13 -2.67
N SER A 284 3.93 2.84 -2.69
CA SER A 284 4.86 2.25 -3.66
C SER A 284 6.30 2.76 -3.50
N TYR A 285 7.13 2.57 -4.52
CA TYR A 285 8.53 2.95 -4.55
C TYR A 285 8.73 4.22 -5.37
N LEU A 286 9.26 5.29 -4.75
CA LEU A 286 9.51 6.59 -5.39
C LEU A 286 8.31 7.16 -6.17
N SER A 287 7.11 6.98 -5.61
CA SER A 287 5.84 7.30 -6.27
C SER A 287 4.85 7.96 -5.32
N GLN A 288 3.81 8.54 -5.92
CA GLN A 288 2.64 9.06 -5.22
C GLN A 288 1.41 8.83 -6.12
N SER A 289 0.35 8.23 -5.59
CA SER A 289 -0.94 8.13 -6.27
C SER A 289 -1.75 9.40 -6.07
N GLU A 290 -2.82 9.56 -6.86
CA GLU A 290 -3.69 10.72 -6.70
C GLU A 290 -4.32 10.85 -5.29
N LEU A 291 -4.72 12.06 -4.92
CA LEU A 291 -5.38 12.34 -3.63
C LEU A 291 -6.87 11.97 -3.57
N PRO A 292 -7.69 12.19 -4.63
CA PRO A 292 -9.07 11.73 -4.63
C PRO A 292 -9.17 10.23 -4.34
N ILE A 293 -10.12 9.86 -3.51
CA ILE A 293 -10.33 8.47 -3.11
C ILE A 293 -11.46 7.89 -3.95
N ASN A 294 -11.12 6.92 -4.81
CA ASN A 294 -12.09 6.10 -5.53
C ASN A 294 -12.43 4.86 -4.69
N ILE A 295 -13.73 4.59 -4.56
CA ILE A 295 -14.25 3.46 -3.80
C ILE A 295 -15.23 2.70 -4.66
N GLY A 296 -14.89 1.45 -4.96
CA GLY A 296 -15.80 0.50 -5.57
C GLY A 296 -16.98 0.19 -4.66
N LEU A 297 -18.17 0.15 -5.24
CA LEU A 297 -19.43 -0.19 -4.58
C LEU A 297 -19.98 -1.53 -5.09
N GLY A 298 -19.32 -2.18 -6.04
CA GLY A 298 -19.86 -3.36 -6.72
C GLY A 298 -21.26 -3.07 -7.26
N ARG A 299 -22.23 -3.94 -6.97
CA ARG A 299 -23.64 -3.74 -7.35
C ARG A 299 -24.51 -3.12 -6.25
N SER A 300 -23.91 -2.65 -5.15
CA SER A 300 -24.65 -2.15 -3.99
C SER A 300 -24.64 -0.62 -3.93
N LYS A 301 -25.35 -0.08 -2.94
CA LYS A 301 -25.43 1.36 -2.64
C LYS A 301 -24.86 1.64 -1.25
N ILE A 302 -24.49 2.89 -1.03
CA ILE A 302 -24.01 3.38 0.27
C ILE A 302 -25.20 3.49 1.23
N SER A 303 -25.11 2.84 2.39
CA SER A 303 -26.09 2.94 3.48
C SER A 303 -25.62 3.87 4.61
N GLU A 304 -24.30 3.95 4.84
CA GLU A 304 -23.68 4.86 5.82
C GLU A 304 -22.34 5.35 5.26
N ALA A 305 -22.05 6.64 5.40
CA ALA A 305 -20.75 7.20 5.06
C ALA A 305 -20.29 8.17 6.15
N ARG A 306 -19.07 7.95 6.65
CA ARG A 306 -18.43 8.79 7.67
C ARG A 306 -16.96 9.01 7.35
N ILE A 307 -16.44 10.15 7.78
CA ILE A 307 -15.03 10.49 7.73
C ILE A 307 -14.55 10.83 9.14
N ARG A 308 -13.38 10.33 9.53
CA ARG A 308 -12.65 10.67 10.76
C ARG A 308 -11.33 11.33 10.38
N TRP A 309 -11.07 12.53 10.90
CA TRP A 309 -9.79 13.23 10.71
C TRP A 309 -8.75 12.78 11.76
N PRO A 310 -7.45 13.02 11.51
CA PRO A 310 -6.39 12.66 12.47
C PRO A 310 -6.58 13.25 13.86
N ASP A 311 -7.17 14.44 13.98
CA ASP A 311 -7.45 15.08 15.26
C ASP A 311 -8.72 14.58 15.97
N GLY A 312 -9.31 13.48 15.49
CA GLY A 312 -10.45 12.81 16.09
C GLY A 312 -11.81 13.42 15.75
N HIS A 313 -11.89 14.50 14.96
CA HIS A 313 -13.18 14.97 14.47
C HIS A 313 -13.81 13.92 13.55
N GLU A 314 -15.13 13.79 13.60
CA GLU A 314 -15.90 12.90 12.74
C GLU A 314 -17.09 13.64 12.11
N ALA A 315 -17.43 13.27 10.88
CA ALA A 315 -18.62 13.77 10.20
C ALA A 315 -19.25 12.68 9.32
N SER A 316 -20.57 12.62 9.31
CA SER A 316 -21.33 11.87 8.31
C SER A 316 -21.52 12.70 7.04
N PHE A 317 -21.56 12.05 5.89
CA PHE A 317 -21.80 12.71 4.61
C PHE A 317 -22.69 11.86 3.70
N MET A 318 -23.18 12.47 2.62
CA MET A 318 -23.86 11.77 1.54
C MET A 318 -22.96 11.79 0.32
N ALA A 319 -22.91 10.69 -0.41
CA ALA A 319 -22.18 10.62 -1.67
C ALA A 319 -23.04 9.92 -2.72
N GLN A 320 -23.01 10.45 -3.94
CA GLN A 320 -23.75 9.86 -5.05
C GLN A 320 -22.84 8.90 -5.82
N PRO A 321 -23.35 7.71 -6.21
CA PRO A 321 -22.65 6.83 -7.13
C PRO A 321 -22.29 7.55 -8.44
N GLU A 322 -21.20 7.12 -9.07
CA GLU A 322 -20.66 7.60 -10.35
C GLU A 322 -20.39 9.11 -10.39
N GLN A 323 -20.10 9.71 -9.25
CA GLN A 323 -19.83 11.14 -9.12
C GLN A 323 -18.66 11.42 -8.19
N THR A 324 -18.03 12.57 -8.44
CA THR A 324 -17.09 13.16 -7.48
C THR A 324 -17.85 13.97 -6.44
N THR A 325 -17.76 13.55 -5.19
CA THR A 325 -18.29 14.29 -4.03
C THR A 325 -17.17 15.10 -3.38
N LEU A 326 -17.37 16.41 -3.24
CA LEU A 326 -16.46 17.29 -2.50
C LEU A 326 -16.84 17.31 -1.01
N LEU A 327 -15.94 16.85 -0.16
CA LEU A 327 -16.09 16.86 1.30
C LEU A 327 -15.21 17.97 1.87
N ARG A 328 -15.82 18.98 2.49
CA ARG A 328 -15.08 20.08 3.11
C ARG A 328 -15.24 20.03 4.63
N ARG A 329 -14.12 20.04 5.34
CA ARG A 329 -14.09 20.34 6.75
C ARG A 329 -14.18 21.85 6.94
N ASN A 330 -15.24 22.29 7.62
CA ASN A 330 -15.41 23.69 8.02
C ASN A 330 -14.59 24.00 9.27
#